data_AF-A0A2E9YU29-F1
#
_entry.id   AF-A0A2E9YU29-F1
#
_cell.length_a   1.000
_cell.length_b   1.000
_cell.length_c   1.000
_cell.angle_alpha   90.00
_cell.angle_beta   90.00
_cell.angle_gamma   90.00
#
_symmetry.space_group_name_H-M   'P 1'
#
loop_
_entity.id
_entity.type
_entity.pdbx_description
1 polymer ?
#
loop_
_entity_poly.entity_id
_entity_poly.type
_entity_poly.pdbx_seq_one_letter_code
_entity_poly.pdbx_strand_id
1 'polypeptide(L)'
;MSSDLPDYYFRVRENGAAVFRVDTENRQRRIEMDQIAVVNIRNGEIKPQGERVLSDDDLARIQAWMEERKQILARREMDDIHRALDHLNLTTQWVQSKATEDQLDVVTDRLLMAMHDLRNALVRKKADRLN
;
A
#
# COMPACT_ATOMS: atom_id res chain seq x y z
N MET A 1 -30.70 -9.73 11.42
CA MET A 1 -29.69 -9.79 10.35
C MET A 1 -28.39 -10.30 10.95
N SER A 2 -28.22 -11.61 11.11
CA SER A 2 -26.90 -12.17 11.39
C SER A 2 -26.05 -11.86 10.16
N SER A 3 -25.11 -10.92 10.27
CA SER A 3 -24.16 -10.67 9.20
C SER A 3 -23.35 -11.96 9.02
N ASP A 4 -23.56 -12.68 7.92
CA ASP A 4 -22.66 -13.76 7.54
C ASP A 4 -21.25 -13.16 7.45
N LEU A 5 -20.35 -13.69 8.28
CA LEU A 5 -18.96 -13.28 8.28
C LEU A 5 -18.29 -13.87 7.02
N PRO A 6 -17.26 -13.22 6.48
CA PRO A 6 -16.55 -13.75 5.33
C PRO A 6 -15.78 -15.02 5.70
N ASP A 7 -15.74 -16.00 4.79
CA ASP A 7 -14.98 -17.25 4.99
C ASP A 7 -13.47 -17.03 5.19
N TYR A 8 -12.95 -15.91 4.69
CA TYR A 8 -11.55 -15.53 4.78
C TYR A 8 -11.39 -14.11 5.32
N TYR A 9 -10.41 -13.94 6.19
CA TYR A 9 -9.96 -12.64 6.66
C TYR A 9 -8.48 -12.44 6.34
N PHE A 10 -8.18 -11.35 5.64
CA PHE A 10 -6.81 -10.99 5.25
C PHE A 10 -6.32 -9.83 6.12
N ARG A 11 -5.45 -10.15 7.08
CA ARG A 11 -4.84 -9.16 7.95
C ARG A 11 -3.63 -8.54 7.26
N VAL A 12 -3.84 -7.37 6.66
CA VAL A 12 -2.81 -6.61 5.93
C VAL A 12 -1.58 -6.36 6.79
N ARG A 13 -0.42 -6.53 6.17
CA ARG A 13 0.92 -6.19 6.66
C ARG A 13 1.59 -5.29 5.62
N GLU A 14 2.79 -4.80 5.93
CA GLU A 14 3.56 -3.93 5.03
C GLU A 14 3.70 -4.52 3.61
N ASN A 15 4.04 -5.81 3.50
CA ASN A 15 4.34 -6.46 2.22
C ASN A 15 3.35 -7.55 1.81
N GLY A 16 2.19 -7.63 2.45
CA GLY A 16 1.17 -8.63 2.13
C GLY A 16 0.16 -8.82 3.24
N ALA A 17 -0.11 -10.06 3.65
CA ALA A 17 -1.08 -10.33 4.71
C ALA A 17 -0.83 -11.67 5.41
N ALA A 18 -1.34 -11.79 6.63
CA ALA A 18 -1.68 -13.10 7.17
C ALA A 18 -3.11 -13.44 6.80
N VAL A 19 -3.32 -14.67 6.34
CA VAL A 19 -4.59 -15.19 5.83
C VAL A 19 -5.20 -16.08 6.89
N PHE A 20 -6.44 -15.81 7.25
CA PHE A 20 -7.20 -16.58 8.22
C PHE A 20 -8.44 -17.16 7.55
N ARG A 21 -8.72 -18.43 7.82
CA ARG A 21 -10.05 -19.00 7.60
C ARG A 21 -10.90 -18.68 8.81
N VAL A 22 -12.11 -18.18 8.57
CA VAL A 22 -13.03 -17.79 9.63
C VAL A 22 -14.05 -18.90 9.82
N ASP A 23 -14.12 -19.43 11.03
CA ASP A 23 -15.16 -20.40 11.41
C ASP A 23 -16.19 -19.71 12.30
N THR A 24 -17.46 -19.86 11.92
CA THR A 24 -18.61 -19.24 12.58
C THR A 24 -19.58 -20.26 13.19
N GLU A 25 -19.35 -21.56 12.99
CA GLU A 25 -20.28 -22.62 13.39
C GLU A 25 -20.16 -23.03 14.86
N ASN A 26 -19.36 -22.32 15.66
CA ASN A 26 -19.20 -22.69 17.05
C ASN A 26 -20.46 -22.31 17.85
N ARG A 27 -21.05 -23.29 18.58
CA ARG A 27 -22.31 -23.16 19.35
C ARG A 27 -22.35 -21.98 20.34
N GLN A 28 -21.19 -21.38 20.63
CA GLN A 28 -20.99 -20.25 21.52
C GLN A 28 -21.03 -18.87 20.84
N ARG A 29 -21.32 -18.77 19.52
CA ARG A 29 -21.26 -17.51 18.73
C ARG A 29 -19.89 -16.82 18.75
N ARG A 30 -18.82 -17.60 18.94
CA ARG A 30 -17.45 -17.08 18.95
C ARG A 30 -16.88 -17.17 17.54
N ILE A 31 -16.27 -16.07 17.09
CA ILE A 31 -15.52 -16.03 15.83
C ILE A 31 -14.17 -16.69 16.06
N GLU A 32 -13.90 -17.78 15.35
CA GLU A 32 -12.58 -18.40 15.31
C GLU A 32 -11.87 -18.01 14.02
N MET A 33 -10.58 -17.68 14.15
CA MET A 33 -9.73 -17.31 13.03
C MET A 33 -8.51 -18.21 13.04
N ASP A 34 -8.50 -19.17 12.12
CA ASP A 34 -7.40 -20.09 11.96
C ASP A 34 -6.45 -19.56 10.88
N GLN A 35 -5.20 -19.28 11.24
CA GLN A 35 -4.22 -18.78 10.28
C GLN A 35 -3.82 -19.91 9.33
N ILE A 36 -4.11 -19.75 8.05
CA ILE A 36 -3.80 -20.77 7.04
C ILE A 36 -2.52 -20.46 6.28
N ALA A 37 -2.18 -19.18 6.11
CA ALA A 37 -1.02 -18.76 5.34
C ALA A 37 -0.52 -17.35 5.68
N VAL A 38 0.68 -17.03 5.20
CA VAL A 38 1.21 -15.67 5.06
C VAL A 38 1.54 -15.44 3.59
N VAL A 39 1.13 -14.30 3.06
CA VAL A 39 1.32 -13.95 1.64
C VAL A 39 2.19 -12.71 1.50
N ASN A 40 3.00 -12.68 0.44
CA ASN A 40 3.83 -11.56 0.07
C ASN A 40 3.44 -11.05 -1.33
N ILE A 41 2.96 -9.81 -1.37
CA ILE A 41 2.45 -9.17 -2.59
C ILE A 41 3.58 -8.76 -3.54
N ARG A 42 4.80 -8.49 -3.02
CA ARG A 42 5.93 -8.05 -3.83
C ARG A 42 6.46 -9.15 -4.74
N ASN A 43 6.62 -10.37 -4.21
CA ASN A 43 7.15 -11.51 -4.96
C ASN A 43 6.10 -12.56 -5.33
N GLY A 44 4.86 -12.43 -4.85
CA GLY A 44 3.77 -13.38 -5.13
C GLY A 44 3.77 -14.64 -4.25
N GLU A 45 4.65 -14.71 -3.24
CA GLU A 45 4.84 -15.91 -2.44
C GLU A 45 3.66 -16.14 -1.48
N ILE A 46 3.19 -17.40 -1.42
CA ILE A 46 2.17 -17.88 -0.47
C ILE A 46 2.83 -18.94 0.39
N LYS A 47 2.99 -18.66 1.70
CA LYS A 47 3.57 -19.59 2.67
C LYS A 47 2.45 -20.17 3.54
N PRO A 48 2.13 -21.47 3.42
CA PRO A 48 1.22 -22.12 4.35
C PRO A 48 1.72 -22.02 5.80
N GLN A 49 0.80 -22.00 6.75
CA GLN A 49 1.12 -22.00 8.17
C GLN A 49 1.53 -23.42 8.61
N GLY A 50 2.79 -23.59 9.04
CA GLY A 50 3.31 -24.90 9.46
C GLY A 50 3.35 -25.91 8.31
N GLU A 51 2.91 -27.14 8.57
CA GLU A 51 2.86 -28.23 7.57
C GLU A 51 1.51 -28.28 6.81
N ARG A 52 0.72 -27.21 6.87
CA ARG A 52 -0.61 -27.18 6.26
C ARG A 52 -0.54 -27.26 4.74
N VAL A 53 -1.40 -28.09 4.15
CA VAL A 53 -1.69 -28.08 2.72
C VAL A 53 -2.91 -27.19 2.49
N LEU A 54 -2.75 -26.16 1.67
CA LEU A 54 -3.85 -25.27 1.27
C LEU A 54 -4.73 -25.97 0.23
N SER A 55 -6.05 -25.82 0.33
CA SER A 55 -6.96 -26.31 -0.71
C SER A 55 -6.90 -25.45 -1.97
N ASP A 56 -7.45 -25.96 -3.08
CA ASP A 56 -7.60 -25.17 -4.31
C ASP A 56 -8.45 -23.91 -4.07
N ASP A 57 -9.48 -23.99 -3.23
CA ASP A 57 -10.28 -22.83 -2.83
C ASP A 57 -9.45 -21.83 -2.02
N ASP A 58 -8.65 -22.27 -1.04
CA ASP A 58 -7.77 -21.40 -0.26
C ASP A 58 -6.83 -20.63 -1.21
N LEU A 59 -6.21 -21.34 -2.16
CA LEU A 59 -5.29 -20.77 -3.15
C LEU A 59 -6.00 -19.76 -4.06
N ALA A 60 -7.17 -20.11 -4.61
CA ALA A 60 -7.93 -19.23 -5.49
C ALA A 60 -8.34 -17.93 -4.78
N ARG A 61 -8.81 -18.04 -3.52
CA ARG A 61 -9.20 -16.87 -2.71
C ARG A 61 -7.99 -16.00 -2.36
N ILE A 62 -6.86 -16.60 -2.03
CA ILE A 62 -5.61 -15.87 -1.78
C ILE A 62 -5.16 -15.12 -3.03
N GLN A 63 -5.12 -15.78 -4.19
CA GLN A 63 -4.67 -15.16 -5.44
C GLN A 63 -5.57 -13.99 -5.86
N ALA A 64 -6.90 -14.16 -5.77
CA ALA A 64 -7.85 -13.08 -6.05
C ALA A 64 -7.62 -11.87 -5.14
N TRP A 65 -7.48 -12.10 -3.83
CA TRP A 65 -7.18 -11.03 -2.89
C TRP A 65 -5.85 -10.33 -3.20
N MET A 66 -4.82 -11.10 -3.60
CA MET A 66 -3.52 -10.53 -3.94
C MET A 66 -3.60 -9.62 -5.17
N GLU A 67 -4.38 -9.99 -6.18
CA GLU A 67 -4.59 -9.17 -7.38
C GLU A 67 -5.35 -7.87 -7.07
N GLU A 68 -6.48 -7.97 -6.35
CA GLU A 68 -7.22 -6.80 -5.86
C GLU A 68 -6.32 -5.88 -5.04
N ARG A 69 -5.48 -6.46 -4.17
CA ARG A 69 -4.57 -5.70 -3.33
C ARG A 69 -3.53 -4.94 -4.15
N LYS A 70 -2.97 -5.54 -5.22
CA LYS A 70 -2.02 -4.86 -6.12
C LYS A 70 -2.67 -3.65 -6.78
N GLN A 71 -3.90 -3.79 -7.26
CA GLN A 71 -4.63 -2.68 -7.89
C GLN A 71 -4.88 -1.53 -6.91
N ILE A 72 -5.27 -1.84 -5.67
CA ILE A 72 -5.43 -0.85 -4.60
C ILE A 72 -4.10 -0.14 -4.31
N LEU A 73 -2.99 -0.88 -4.24
CA LEU A 73 -1.67 -0.30 -3.97
C LEU A 73 -1.22 0.62 -5.11
N ALA A 74 -1.39 0.21 -6.37
CA ALA A 74 -1.05 1.02 -7.53
C ALA A 74 -1.87 2.33 -7.57
N ARG A 75 -3.16 2.26 -7.24
CA ARG A 75 -4.00 3.47 -7.12
C ARG A 75 -3.50 4.40 -6.02
N ARG A 76 -3.16 3.84 -4.84
CA ARG A 76 -2.64 4.63 -3.71
C ARG A 76 -1.31 5.28 -4.04
N GLU A 77 -0.42 4.58 -4.74
CA GLU A 77 0.85 5.11 -5.21
C GLU A 77 0.64 6.33 -6.10
N MET A 78 -0.31 6.27 -7.05
CA MET A 78 -0.67 7.44 -7.85
C MET A 78 -1.28 8.58 -7.01
N ASP A 79 -2.13 8.27 -6.03
CA ASP A 79 -2.68 9.27 -5.12
C ASP A 79 -1.59 9.93 -4.26
N ASP A 80 -0.54 9.21 -3.86
CA ASP A 80 0.62 9.75 -3.16
C ASP A 80 1.41 10.74 -4.03
N ILE A 81 1.55 10.47 -5.33
CA ILE A 81 2.16 11.42 -6.27
C ILE A 81 1.32 12.69 -6.40
N HIS A 82 -0.01 12.58 -6.47
CA HIS A 82 -0.89 13.76 -6.47
C HIS A 82 -0.75 14.55 -5.16
N ARG A 83 -0.69 13.88 -4.00
CA ARG A 83 -0.43 14.54 -2.71
C ARG A 83 0.91 15.26 -2.69
N ALA A 84 1.96 14.71 -3.30
CA ALA A 84 3.25 15.38 -3.40
C ALA A 84 3.16 16.67 -4.22
N LEU A 85 2.39 16.68 -5.32
CA LEU A 85 2.13 17.91 -6.10
C LEU A 85 1.41 18.96 -5.25
N ASP A 86 0.38 18.57 -4.50
CA ASP A 86 -0.34 19.48 -3.61
C ASP A 86 0.58 20.04 -2.53
N HIS A 87 1.44 19.22 -1.93
CA HIS A 87 2.43 19.67 -0.95
C HIS A 87 3.43 20.67 -1.54
N LEU A 88 3.91 20.47 -2.77
CA LEU A 88 4.80 21.43 -3.44
C LEU A 88 4.09 22.77 -3.69
N ASN A 89 2.83 22.74 -4.12
CA ASN A 89 2.03 23.93 -4.36
C ASN A 89 1.76 24.70 -3.05
N LEU A 90 1.36 23.98 -1.99
CA LEU A 90 1.14 24.56 -0.66
C LEU A 90 2.43 25.13 -0.06
N THR A 91 3.55 24.44 -0.26
CA THR A 91 4.87 24.93 0.18
C THR A 91 5.24 26.21 -0.56
N THR A 92 5.01 26.27 -1.88
CA THR A 92 5.22 27.49 -2.68
C THR A 92 4.38 28.65 -2.15
N GLN A 93 3.09 28.42 -1.88
CA GLN A 93 2.21 29.44 -1.30
C GLN A 93 2.69 29.89 0.09
N TRP A 94 3.13 28.96 0.93
CA TRP A 94 3.69 29.29 2.25
C TRP A 94 4.95 30.15 2.15
N VAL A 95 5.90 29.81 1.26
CA VAL A 95 7.09 30.63 0.99
C VAL A 95 6.71 32.06 0.61
N GLN A 96 5.70 32.22 -0.26
CA GLN A 96 5.30 33.53 -0.76
C GLN A 96 4.54 34.41 0.24
N SER A 97 3.79 33.80 1.16
CA SER A 97 2.79 34.52 1.96
C SER A 97 2.96 34.44 3.47
N LYS A 98 3.80 33.53 3.98
CA LYS A 98 3.87 33.21 5.42
C LYS A 98 5.28 32.95 5.96
N ALA A 99 6.21 32.46 5.15
CA ALA A 99 7.53 32.07 5.62
C ALA A 99 8.33 33.26 6.17
N THR A 100 9.05 33.05 7.28
CA THR A 100 10.01 34.02 7.82
C THR A 100 11.41 33.77 7.26
N GLU A 101 12.30 34.75 7.34
CA GLU A 101 13.71 34.61 6.89
C GLU A 101 14.41 33.43 7.57
N ASP A 102 14.35 33.35 8.90
CA ASP A 102 14.94 32.23 9.67
C ASP A 102 14.40 30.85 9.23
N GLN A 103 13.12 30.77 8.86
CA GLN A 103 12.53 29.52 8.38
C GLN A 103 13.05 29.17 6.99
N LEU A 104 13.21 30.16 6.11
CA LEU A 104 13.75 29.98 4.77
C LEU A 104 15.21 29.54 4.80
N ASP A 105 16.02 30.09 5.69
CA ASP A 105 17.43 29.68 5.86
C ASP A 105 17.57 28.19 6.21
N VAL A 106 16.61 27.64 6.97
CA VAL A 106 16.62 26.22 7.38
C VAL A 106 16.28 25.27 6.23
N VAL A 107 15.42 25.67 5.28
CA VAL A 107 14.81 24.74 4.31
C VAL A 107 15.18 24.98 2.86
N THR A 108 15.62 26.19 2.48
CA THR A 108 15.75 26.62 1.08
C THR A 108 16.64 25.69 0.26
N ASP A 109 17.89 25.49 0.67
CA ASP A 109 18.83 24.66 -0.10
C ASP A 109 18.36 23.20 -0.22
N ARG A 110 17.78 22.67 0.86
CA ARG A 110 17.25 21.30 0.88
C ARG A 110 16.06 21.14 -0.06
N LEU A 111 15.17 22.12 -0.10
CA LEU A 111 14.04 22.15 -1.03
C LEU A 111 14.52 22.27 -2.47
N LEU A 112 15.44 23.18 -2.76
CA LEU A 112 15.99 23.39 -4.10
C LEU A 112 16.67 22.13 -4.63
N MET A 113 17.48 21.45 -3.81
CA MET A 113 18.14 20.20 -4.19
C MET A 113 17.13 19.07 -4.46
N ALA A 114 16.12 18.90 -3.60
CA ALA A 114 15.08 17.88 -3.81
C ALA A 114 14.27 18.12 -5.09
N MET A 115 13.90 19.38 -5.36
CA MET A 115 13.19 19.75 -6.59
C MET A 115 14.06 19.56 -7.84
N HIS A 116 15.34 19.88 -7.76
CA HIS A 116 16.28 19.70 -8.87
C HIS A 116 16.44 18.22 -9.24
N ASP A 117 16.65 17.35 -8.26
CA ASP A 117 16.77 15.90 -8.47
C ASP A 117 15.49 15.31 -9.10
N LEU A 118 14.32 15.62 -8.52
CA LEU A 118 13.03 15.18 -9.06
C LEU A 118 12.83 15.65 -10.50
N ARG A 119 13.13 16.94 -10.78
CA ARG A 119 13.03 17.49 -12.14
C ARG A 119 13.92 16.73 -13.11
N ASN A 120 15.18 16.47 -12.76
CA ASN A 120 16.12 15.76 -13.63
C ASN A 120 15.64 14.34 -13.95
N ALA A 121 15.15 13.60 -12.94
CA ALA A 121 14.59 12.27 -13.12
C ALA A 121 13.38 12.27 -14.09
N LEU A 122 12.45 13.22 -13.92
CA LEU A 122 11.27 13.36 -14.77
C LEU A 122 11.63 13.76 -16.21
N VAL A 123 12.56 14.71 -16.39
CA VAL A 123 13.03 15.13 -17.72
C VAL A 123 13.68 13.96 -18.46
N ARG A 124 14.53 13.19 -17.78
CA ARG A 124 15.16 11.99 -18.36
C ARG A 124 14.11 10.96 -18.79
N LYS A 125 13.16 10.62 -17.91
CA LYS A 125 12.08 9.68 -18.24
C LYS A 125 11.19 10.16 -19.38
N LYS A 126 10.96 11.47 -19.51
CA LYS A 126 10.20 12.05 -20.63
C LYS A 126 10.97 11.91 -21.94
N ALA A 127 12.29 12.14 -21.93
CA ALA A 127 13.15 11.97 -23.11
C ALA A 127 13.22 10.50 -23.56
N ASP A 128 13.38 9.57 -22.61
CA ASP A 128 13.41 8.11 -22.89
C ASP A 128 12.13 7.59 -23.58
N ARG A 129 11.00 8.29 -23.43
CA ARG A 129 9.71 7.92 -24.06
C ARG A 129 9.51 8.46 -25.48
N LEU A 130 10.36 9.39 -25.91
CA LEU A 130 10.28 10.00 -27.25
C LEU A 130 11.20 9.33 -28.27
N ASN A 131 12.09 8.44 -27.80
CA ASN A 131 12.97 7.59 -28.60
C ASN A 131 12.39 6.18 -28.72
#